data_AF-A0A3A0DBT9-F1
#
_entry.id   AF-A0A3A0DBT9-F1
#
_cell.length_a   1.000
_cell.length_b   1.000
_cell.length_c   1.000
_cell.angle_alpha   90.00
_cell.angle_beta   90.00
_cell.angle_gamma   90.00
#
_symmetry.space_group_name_H-M   'P 1'
#
loop_
_entity.id
_entity.type
_entity.pdbx_description
1 polymer ?
#
loop_
_entity_poly.entity_id
_entity_poly.type
_entity_poly.pdbx_seq_one_letter_code
_entity_poly.pdbx_strand_id
1 'polypeptide(L)'
;LYLGDPREAQEADRYLYNYLKNQVVIVVNGDTATFRYVGKEVEMDVTWCYVEIAQVTEVKKIAVTNRILLEIYEEQTNIVHVKAGGRQKSMLLRKGNVTDMVEF
;
A
#
# COMPACT_ATOMS: atom_id res chain seq x y z
N LEU A 1 -12.44 -11.65 -10.20
CA LEU A 1 -12.10 -10.20 -10.15
C LEU A 1 -11.93 -9.65 -11.55
N TYR A 2 -11.08 -10.24 -12.42
CA TYR A 2 -10.89 -9.83 -13.83
C TYR A 2 -10.70 -8.31 -13.95
N LEU A 3 -9.71 -7.78 -13.22
CA LEU A 3 -9.53 -6.34 -13.12
C LEU A 3 -9.23 -5.74 -14.50
N GLY A 4 -9.91 -4.66 -14.87
CA GLY A 4 -9.71 -4.00 -16.17
C GLY A 4 -10.26 -4.75 -17.40
N ASP A 5 -11.03 -5.82 -17.21
CA ASP A 5 -11.68 -6.60 -18.27
C ASP A 5 -13.20 -6.34 -18.26
N PRO A 6 -13.93 -6.48 -19.38
CA PRO A 6 -15.40 -6.37 -19.39
C PRO A 6 -16.14 -7.31 -18.41
N ARG A 7 -15.49 -8.38 -17.94
CA ARG A 7 -15.98 -9.31 -16.92
C ARG A 7 -15.61 -8.90 -15.50
N GLU A 8 -15.09 -7.69 -15.30
CA GLU A 8 -14.76 -7.17 -13.98
C GLU A 8 -15.97 -7.29 -13.05
N ALA A 9 -15.73 -7.83 -11.86
CA ALA A 9 -16.79 -7.93 -10.87
C ALA A 9 -17.21 -6.52 -10.41
N GLN A 10 -18.51 -6.24 -10.33
CA GLN A 10 -19.03 -4.96 -9.82
C GLN A 10 -18.47 -4.60 -8.43
N GLU A 11 -18.16 -5.63 -7.63
CA GLU A 11 -17.62 -5.52 -6.28
C GLU A 11 -16.07 -5.45 -6.21
N ALA A 12 -15.38 -5.36 -7.35
CA ALA A 12 -13.93 -5.45 -7.43
C ALA A 12 -13.23 -4.41 -6.54
N ASP A 13 -13.70 -3.17 -6.57
CA ASP A 13 -13.12 -2.07 -5.79
C ASP A 13 -13.30 -2.29 -4.29
N ARG A 14 -14.45 -2.83 -3.88
CA ARG A 14 -14.69 -3.19 -2.47
C ARG A 14 -13.74 -4.30 -2.03
N TYR A 15 -13.52 -5.30 -2.87
CA TYR A 15 -12.59 -6.38 -2.56
C TYR A 15 -11.13 -5.90 -2.49
N LEU A 16 -10.72 -5.03 -3.42
CA LEU A 16 -9.39 -4.42 -3.39
C LEU A 16 -9.20 -3.55 -2.16
N TYR A 17 -10.16 -2.69 -1.82
CA TYR A 17 -10.11 -1.87 -0.63
C TYR A 17 -9.96 -2.72 0.64
N ASN A 18 -10.81 -3.73 0.80
CA ASN A 18 -10.76 -4.61 1.97
C ASN A 18 -9.42 -5.36 2.05
N TYR A 19 -8.91 -5.82 0.91
CA TYR A 19 -7.61 -6.47 0.85
C TYR A 19 -6.49 -5.52 1.28
N LEU A 20 -6.38 -4.36 0.65
CA LEU A 20 -5.36 -3.35 0.96
C LEU A 20 -5.43 -2.94 2.44
N LYS A 21 -6.64 -2.71 2.97
CA LYS A 21 -6.85 -2.33 4.37
C LYS A 21 -6.32 -3.38 5.35
N ASN A 22 -6.39 -4.65 4.99
CA ASN A 22 -5.91 -5.74 5.84
C ASN A 22 -4.40 -5.99 5.68
N GLN A 23 -3.86 -5.79 4.47
CA GLN A 23 -2.45 -6.08 4.18
C GLN A 23 -1.49 -4.92 4.40
N VAL A 24 -1.98 -3.68 4.37
CA VAL A 24 -1.16 -2.47 4.49
C VAL A 24 -1.57 -1.67 5.73
N VAL A 25 -0.60 -1.41 6.60
CA VAL A 25 -0.75 -0.51 7.75
C VAL A 25 0.27 0.60 7.65
N ILE A 26 -0.17 1.84 7.77
CA ILE A 26 0.68 3.03 7.72
C ILE A 26 0.55 3.76 9.05
N VAL A 27 1.69 4.08 9.65
CA VAL A 27 1.77 4.88 10.87
C VAL A 27 2.55 6.14 10.53
N VAL A 28 1.94 7.32 10.69
CA VAL A 28 2.55 8.61 10.39
C VAL A 28 2.73 9.36 11.70
N ASN A 29 3.97 9.78 11.99
CA ASN A 29 4.35 10.52 13.20
C ASN A 29 3.91 9.87 14.53
N GLY A 30 3.70 8.55 14.54
CA GLY A 30 3.26 7.78 15.72
C GLY A 30 1.78 7.39 15.69
N ASP A 31 0.97 8.03 14.85
CA ASP A 31 -0.46 7.77 14.75
C ASP A 31 -0.78 6.80 13.61
N THR A 32 -1.61 5.80 13.88
CA THR A 32 -2.06 4.86 12.83
C THR A 32 -2.99 5.58 11.87
N ALA A 33 -2.59 5.65 10.61
CA ALA A 33 -3.34 6.31 9.57
C ALA A 33 -4.37 5.36 8.93
N THR A 34 -5.61 5.85 8.81
CA THR A 34 -6.63 5.19 7.99
C THR A 34 -6.65 5.85 6.61
N PHE A 35 -6.53 5.05 5.56
CA PHE A 35 -6.62 5.54 4.19
C PHE A 35 -8.00 5.27 3.57
N ARG A 36 -8.38 6.13 2.62
CA ARG A 36 -9.50 5.91 1.70
C ARG A 36 -8.99 5.34 0.38
N TYR A 37 -9.75 4.44 -0.22
CA TYR A 37 -9.49 3.99 -1.59
C TYR A 37 -9.95 5.07 -2.58
N VAL A 38 -9.08 5.41 -3.52
CA VAL A 38 -9.34 6.42 -4.55
C VAL A 38 -9.71 5.75 -5.87
N GLY A 39 -9.04 4.66 -6.22
CA GLY A 39 -9.30 3.92 -7.44
C GLY A 39 -8.15 2.99 -7.83
N LYS A 40 -8.26 2.44 -9.04
CA LYS A 40 -7.21 1.64 -9.68
C LYS A 40 -7.05 2.01 -11.14
N GLU A 41 -5.87 1.74 -11.67
CA GLU A 41 -5.58 1.72 -13.10
C GLU A 41 -5.01 0.36 -13.45
N VAL A 42 -5.49 -0.24 -14.53
CA VAL A 42 -5.00 -1.54 -15.02
C VAL A 42 -4.31 -1.30 -16.35
N GLU A 43 -3.03 -1.64 -16.43
CA GLU A 43 -2.21 -1.50 -17.63
C GLU A 43 -1.44 -2.81 -17.84
N MET A 44 -1.79 -3.53 -18.91
CA MET A 44 -1.26 -4.87 -19.21
C MET A 44 -1.41 -5.80 -17.98
N ASP A 45 -0.29 -6.27 -17.44
CA ASP A 45 -0.24 -7.19 -16.29
C ASP A 45 -0.05 -6.46 -14.95
N VAL A 46 -0.15 -5.12 -14.94
CA VAL A 46 0.03 -4.28 -13.75
C VAL A 46 -1.29 -3.67 -13.33
N THR A 47 -1.58 -3.73 -12.03
CA THR A 47 -2.69 -2.99 -11.41
C THR A 47 -2.13 -1.98 -10.43
N TRP A 48 -2.30 -0.70 -10.74
CA TRP A 48 -2.02 0.40 -9.83
C TRP A 48 -3.22 0.60 -8.91
N CYS A 49 -2.99 0.73 -7.61
CA CYS A 49 -4.03 1.03 -6.63
C CYS A 49 -3.68 2.33 -5.93
N TYR A 50 -4.65 3.24 -5.85
CA TYR A 50 -4.48 4.56 -5.25
C TYR A 50 -5.26 4.64 -3.95
N VAL A 51 -4.56 5.05 -2.90
CA VAL A 51 -5.13 5.30 -1.57
C VAL A 51 -4.67 6.65 -1.06
N GLU A 52 -5.47 7.28 -0.21
CA GLU A 52 -5.17 8.60 0.34
C GLU A 52 -5.43 8.65 1.84
N ILE A 53 -4.51 9.28 2.56
CA ILE A 53 -4.66 9.60 3.98
C ILE A 53 -4.85 11.12 4.07
N ALA A 54 -6.01 11.55 4.55
CA ALA A 54 -6.29 12.97 4.73
C ALA A 54 -5.60 13.53 5.97
N GLN A 55 -5.50 14.86 6.04
CA GLN A 55 -5.05 15.60 7.24
C GLN A 55 -3.61 15.32 7.69
N VAL A 56 -2.73 14.88 6.79
CA VAL A 56 -1.29 14.79 7.04
C VAL A 56 -0.63 16.11 6.61
N THR A 57 -0.26 16.95 7.57
CA THR A 57 0.41 18.24 7.30
C THR A 57 1.89 18.07 7.00
N GLU A 58 2.55 17.13 7.67
CA GLU A 58 3.98 16.84 7.54
C GLU A 58 4.28 15.37 7.84
N VAL A 59 5.32 14.82 7.22
CA VAL A 59 5.80 13.45 7.48
C VAL A 59 7.23 13.54 8.03
N LYS A 60 7.35 13.49 9.36
CA LYS A 60 8.64 13.42 10.07
C LYS A 60 9.11 11.98 10.20
N LYS A 61 8.16 11.07 10.37
CA LYS A 61 8.39 9.65 10.60
C LYS A 61 7.26 8.84 10.00
N ILE A 62 7.60 7.76 9.32
CA ILE A 62 6.60 6.84 8.77
C ILE A 62 7.04 5.41 9.01
N ALA A 63 6.13 4.60 9.53
CA ALA A 63 6.24 3.15 9.58
C ALA A 63 5.25 2.57 8.57
N VAL A 64 5.73 1.62 7.76
CA VAL A 64 4.89 0.91 6.80
C VAL A 64 4.99 -0.57 7.09
N THR A 65 3.84 -1.19 7.26
CA THR A 65 3.70 -2.63 7.21
C THR A 65 3.05 -3.01 5.90
N ASN A 66 3.69 -3.88 5.11
CA ASN A 66 3.17 -4.31 3.82
C ASN A 66 3.25 -5.82 3.68
N ARG A 67 2.08 -6.46 3.67
CA ARG A 67 1.90 -7.90 3.54
C ARG A 67 1.27 -8.34 2.22
N ILE A 68 1.14 -7.41 1.26
CA ILE A 68 0.54 -7.70 -0.04
C ILE A 68 1.18 -8.96 -0.64
N LEU A 69 0.32 -9.91 -0.99
CA LEU A 69 0.58 -11.19 -1.63
C LEU A 69 1.47 -12.19 -0.87
N LEU A 70 1.94 -11.85 0.34
CA LEU A 70 2.83 -12.73 1.12
C LEU A 70 2.14 -14.01 1.61
N GLU A 71 0.81 -14.01 1.66
CA GLU A 71 0.00 -15.18 2.00
C GLU A 71 -0.09 -16.22 0.87
N ILE A 72 0.22 -15.80 -0.36
CA ILE A 72 0.15 -16.65 -1.56
C ILE A 72 1.55 -17.03 -2.05
N TYR A 73 2.49 -16.07 -2.03
CA TYR A 73 3.82 -16.23 -2.60
C TYR A 73 4.90 -16.00 -1.54
N GLU A 74 5.64 -17.06 -1.19
CA GLU A 74 6.67 -17.01 -0.15
C GLU A 74 7.86 -16.12 -0.53
N GLU A 75 8.22 -16.06 -1.82
CA GLU A 75 9.35 -15.27 -2.32
C GLU A 75 8.98 -13.81 -2.65
N GLN A 76 7.70 -13.44 -2.45
CA GLN A 76 7.21 -12.09 -2.72
C GLN A 76 7.99 -11.04 -1.91
N THR A 77 8.32 -9.95 -2.59
CA THR A 77 9.02 -8.81 -2.01
C THR A 77 8.27 -7.53 -2.32
N ASN A 78 8.02 -6.75 -1.28
CA ASN A 78 7.30 -5.48 -1.34
C ASN A 78 8.31 -4.34 -1.15
N ILE A 79 8.59 -3.60 -2.23
CA ILE A 79 9.42 -2.40 -2.19
C ILE A 79 8.53 -1.19 -1.89
N VAL A 80 8.87 -0.42 -0.86
CA VAL A 80 8.13 0.79 -0.50
C VAL A 80 9.05 1.99 -0.65
N HIS A 81 8.70 2.90 -1.54
CA HIS A 81 9.36 4.20 -1.67
C HIS A 81 8.53 5.27 -0.97
N VAL A 82 9.16 5.95 -0.02
CA VAL A 82 8.55 7.10 0.66
C VAL A 82 9.27 8.36 0.21
N LYS A 83 8.50 9.31 -0.32
CA LYS A 83 8.97 10.66 -0.69
C LYS A 83 8.33 11.69 0.25
N ALA A 84 9.14 12.40 1.02
CA ALA A 84 8.68 13.45 1.93
C ALA A 84 9.75 14.54 2.09
N GLY A 85 9.34 15.80 2.17
CA GLY A 85 10.27 16.94 2.38
C GLY A 85 11.38 17.04 1.32
N GLY A 86 11.12 16.64 0.07
CA GLY A 86 12.13 16.61 -1.00
C GLY A 86 13.16 15.48 -0.91
N ARG A 87 13.03 14.57 0.06
CA ARG A 87 13.89 13.39 0.23
C ARG A 87 13.13 12.12 -0.13
N GLN A 88 13.87 11.09 -0.54
CA GLN A 88 13.32 9.74 -0.77
C GLN A 88 14.03 8.73 0.12
N LYS A 89 13.27 7.83 0.73
CA LYS A 89 13.77 6.65 1.45
C LYS A 89 13.03 5.41 0.96
N SER A 90 13.70 4.26 1.02
CA SER A 90 13.15 2.99 0.51
C SER A 90 13.20 1.91 1.58
N MET A 91 12.17 1.07 1.62
CA MET A 91 12.09 -0.11 2.48
C MET A 91 11.96 -1.37 1.61
N LEU A 92 12.52 -2.47 2.06
CA LEU A 92 12.40 -3.79 1.43
C LEU A 92 11.70 -4.74 2.40
N LEU A 93 10.44 -5.03 2.15
CA LEU A 93 9.58 -5.80 3.04
C LEU A 93 9.29 -7.18 2.44
N ARG A 94 9.43 -8.24 3.22
CA ARG A 94 9.22 -9.63 2.79
C ARG A 94 8.82 -10.50 3.97
N LYS A 95 8.46 -11.76 3.72
CA LYS A 95 8.17 -12.71 4.80
C LYS A 95 9.31 -12.73 5.82
N GLY A 96 8.97 -12.65 7.12
CA GLY A 96 9.94 -12.53 8.21
C GLY A 96 10.34 -11.08 8.58
N ASN A 97 10.17 -10.11 7.67
CA ASN A 97 10.33 -8.68 7.97
C ASN A 97 9.34 -7.85 7.13
N VAL A 98 8.11 -7.74 7.62
CA VAL A 98 6.99 -7.12 6.89
C VAL A 98 6.77 -5.65 7.25
N THR A 99 7.52 -5.12 8.22
CA THR A 99 7.37 -3.77 8.76
C THR A 99 8.72 -3.10 8.85
N ASP A 100 8.83 -1.87 8.36
CA ASP A 100 10.01 -1.03 8.52
C ASP A 100 9.60 0.44 8.70
N MET A 101 10.55 1.29 9.07
CA MET A 101 10.32 2.65 9.47
C MET A 101 11.44 3.57 9.03
N VAL A 102 11.08 4.77 8.57
CA VAL A 102 12.03 5.80 8.19
C VAL A 102 11.64 7.15 8.79
N GLU A 103 12.64 7.97 9.07
CA GLU A 103 12.49 9.35 9.57
C GLU A 103 13.04 10.33 8.52
N PHE A 104 12.52 11.56 8.46
CA PHE A 104 12.86 12.55 7.42
C PHE A 104 13.52 13.80 7.96
#